data_AF-A0A7Y4KEI8-F1
#
_entry.id   AF-A0A7Y4KEI8-F1
#
_cell.length_a   1.000
_cell.length_b   1.000
_cell.length_c   1.000
_cell.angle_alpha   90.00
_cell.angle_beta   90.00
_cell.angle_gamma   90.00
#
_symmetry.space_group_name_H-M   'P 1'
#
loop_
_entity.id
_entity.type
_entity.pdbx_description
1 polymer ?
#
loop_
_entity_poly.entity_id
_entity_poly.type
_entity_poly.pdbx_seq_one_letter_code
_entity_poly.pdbx_strand_id
1 'polypeptide(L)'
;MRRWVPGLLLSLSLLTTACGGAGTPVRPSLTARQALSSSPEVVEFESPAIRLELFRDIARQSEQEAGQSAQGVALFPIIQGNEFVAAPGFESRADLLQPPDAGSGLQFVFDARTGDRWPEDRRESLQGLSEREAAELVARTLLALWDIQPEGAVQVDRAAGAPYAVAYVDGILRINPAFLYLASAYGPASMAAGLQ
;
A
#
# COMPACT_ATOMS: atom_id res chain seq x y z
N MET A 1 29.37 -12.31 -68.83
CA MET A 1 28.39 -13.34 -69.27
C MET A 1 27.85 -14.02 -68.00
N ARG A 2 26.80 -13.50 -67.37
CA ARG A 2 25.39 -13.94 -67.49
C ARG A 2 25.22 -15.47 -67.35
N ARG A 3 24.81 -15.94 -66.16
CA ARG A 3 23.84 -17.04 -65.88
C ARG A 3 23.83 -17.39 -64.38
N TRP A 4 22.81 -16.91 -63.63
CA TRP A 4 21.54 -17.60 -63.28
C TRP A 4 21.67 -18.44 -61.99
N VAL A 5 21.16 -17.88 -60.88
CA VAL A 5 20.95 -18.55 -59.59
C VAL A 5 19.58 -19.23 -59.65
N PRO A 6 19.46 -20.55 -59.36
CA PRO A 6 18.15 -21.20 -59.30
C PRO A 6 17.44 -20.85 -57.99
N GLY A 7 16.14 -20.58 -58.11
CA GLY A 7 15.27 -20.15 -57.02
C GLY A 7 15.11 -21.19 -55.92
N LEU A 8 15.15 -20.72 -54.68
CA LEU A 8 14.67 -21.44 -53.52
C LEU A 8 13.15 -21.24 -53.46
N LEU A 9 12.40 -22.29 -53.81
CA LEU A 9 10.95 -22.32 -53.71
C LEU A 9 10.50 -22.29 -52.25
N LEU A 10 9.56 -21.40 -51.97
CA LEU A 10 8.76 -21.38 -50.75
C LEU A 10 8.10 -22.75 -50.54
N SER A 11 8.38 -23.39 -49.41
CA SER A 11 7.51 -24.41 -48.84
C SER A 11 6.69 -23.79 -47.72
N LEU A 12 5.50 -23.34 -48.11
CA LEU A 12 4.42 -22.89 -47.25
C LEU A 12 3.72 -24.13 -46.67
N SER A 13 4.03 -24.50 -45.42
CA SER A 13 3.29 -25.54 -44.69
C SER A 13 2.32 -24.87 -43.74
N LEU A 14 1.13 -24.58 -44.25
CA LEU A 14 -0.04 -24.18 -43.47
C LEU A 14 -0.78 -25.43 -42.97
N LEU A 15 -1.15 -25.35 -41.68
CA LEU A 15 -2.28 -26.01 -41.01
C LEU A 15 -2.10 -27.45 -40.50
N THR A 16 -2.15 -27.61 -39.16
CA THR A 16 -3.20 -28.40 -38.48
C THR A 16 -3.29 -28.01 -36.98
N THR A 17 -4.39 -27.34 -36.64
CA THR A 17 -5.21 -27.53 -35.42
C THR A 17 -4.57 -28.09 -34.15
N ALA A 18 -4.44 -27.23 -33.14
CA ALA A 18 -4.59 -27.63 -31.73
C ALA A 18 -5.59 -26.66 -31.06
N CYS A 19 -6.87 -27.08 -31.04
CA CYS A 19 -7.82 -26.61 -30.04
C CYS A 19 -7.42 -27.26 -28.70
N GLY A 20 -7.05 -26.46 -27.72
CA GLY A 20 -6.71 -26.95 -26.39
C GLY A 20 -6.39 -25.80 -25.46
N GLY A 21 -7.45 -25.22 -24.87
CA GLY A 21 -7.42 -24.32 -23.71
C GLY A 21 -6.23 -23.37 -23.63
N ALA A 22 -6.33 -22.22 -24.29
CA ALA A 22 -5.55 -21.06 -23.87
C ALA A 22 -5.99 -20.72 -22.44
N GLY A 23 -5.28 -21.27 -21.45
CA GLY A 23 -5.37 -20.80 -20.08
C GLY A 23 -5.19 -19.30 -20.14
N THR A 24 -6.19 -18.56 -19.65
CA THR A 24 -6.05 -17.12 -19.43
C THR A 24 -4.70 -16.88 -18.79
N PRO A 25 -3.85 -15.99 -19.33
CA PRO A 25 -2.57 -15.70 -18.70
C PRO A 25 -2.86 -15.32 -17.25
N VAL A 26 -2.40 -16.15 -16.31
CA VAL A 26 -2.51 -15.87 -14.89
C VAL A 26 -1.71 -14.60 -14.68
N ARG A 27 -2.39 -13.46 -14.48
CA ARG A 27 -1.70 -12.24 -14.08
C ARG A 27 -0.93 -12.58 -12.80
N PRO A 28 0.37 -12.27 -12.71
CA PRO A 28 1.07 -12.42 -11.44
C PRO A 28 0.31 -11.62 -10.39
N SER A 29 0.01 -12.25 -9.27
CA SER A 29 -0.65 -11.61 -8.14
C SER A 29 0.20 -10.42 -7.68
N LEU A 30 -0.43 -9.26 -7.53
CA LEU A 30 0.23 -8.05 -7.03
C LEU A 30 0.82 -8.35 -5.65
N THR A 31 2.10 -8.06 -5.45
CA THR A 31 2.71 -8.17 -4.11
C THR A 31 2.49 -6.89 -3.31
N ALA A 32 2.56 -6.96 -1.98
CA ALA A 32 2.42 -5.79 -1.11
C ALA A 32 3.36 -4.62 -1.48
N ARG A 33 4.63 -4.93 -1.76
CA ARG A 33 5.62 -3.92 -2.17
C ARG A 33 5.31 -3.32 -3.53
N GLN A 34 4.84 -4.14 -4.48
CA GLN A 34 4.39 -3.64 -5.79
C GLN A 34 3.17 -2.73 -5.65
N ALA A 35 2.20 -3.10 -4.80
CA ALA A 35 1.03 -2.27 -4.50
C ALA A 35 1.43 -0.90 -3.95
N LEU A 36 2.37 -0.86 -2.99
CA LEU A 36 2.89 0.40 -2.44
C LEU A 36 3.63 1.24 -3.49
N SER A 37 4.36 0.62 -4.41
CA SER A 37 5.05 1.35 -5.49
C SER A 37 4.13 1.78 -6.64
N SER A 38 2.90 1.26 -6.70
CA SER A 38 1.92 1.60 -7.73
C SER A 38 1.16 2.90 -7.43
N SER A 39 0.45 3.41 -8.43
CA SER A 39 -0.49 4.53 -8.22
C SER A 39 -1.57 4.12 -7.21
N PRO A 40 -1.97 4.98 -6.26
CA PRO A 40 -3.02 4.67 -5.30
C PRO A 40 -4.35 4.29 -5.97
N GLU A 41 -4.64 4.86 -7.13
CA GLU A 41 -5.84 4.57 -7.93
C GLU A 41 -5.84 3.10 -8.40
N VAL A 42 -4.68 2.53 -8.73
CA VAL A 42 -4.59 1.11 -9.12
C VAL A 42 -5.02 0.23 -7.95
N VAL A 43 -4.56 0.54 -6.74
CA VAL A 43 -4.91 -0.20 -5.53
C VAL A 43 -6.37 0.03 -5.15
N GLU A 44 -6.89 1.25 -5.29
CA GLU A 44 -8.28 1.60 -5.01
C GLU A 44 -9.28 0.69 -5.76
N PHE A 45 -8.99 0.38 -7.03
CA PHE A 45 -9.85 -0.45 -7.87
C PHE A 45 -9.61 -1.96 -7.73
N GLU A 46 -8.65 -2.39 -6.91
CA GLU A 46 -8.51 -3.81 -6.58
C GLU A 46 -9.69 -4.31 -5.74
N SER A 47 -10.01 -5.59 -5.91
CA SER A 47 -11.10 -6.20 -5.14
C SER A 47 -10.83 -6.11 -3.63
N PRO A 48 -11.86 -5.97 -2.78
CA PRO A 48 -11.68 -5.94 -1.32
C PRO A 48 -10.90 -7.15 -0.77
N ALA A 49 -11.09 -8.34 -1.37
CA ALA A 49 -10.36 -9.54 -1.00
C ALA A 49 -8.85 -9.40 -1.26
N ILE A 50 -8.46 -8.92 -2.44
CA ILE A 50 -7.04 -8.68 -2.79
C ILE A 50 -6.44 -7.63 -1.86
N ARG A 51 -7.13 -6.50 -1.64
CA ARG A 51 -6.65 -5.45 -0.74
C ARG A 51 -6.45 -5.97 0.68
N LEU A 52 -7.35 -6.82 1.17
CA LEU A 52 -7.23 -7.45 2.49
C LEU A 52 -6.06 -8.43 2.57
N GLU A 53 -5.84 -9.26 1.55
CA GLU A 53 -4.69 -10.16 1.50
C GLU A 53 -3.37 -9.37 1.52
N LEU A 54 -3.28 -8.32 0.71
CA LEU A 54 -2.12 -7.42 0.68
C LEU A 54 -1.90 -6.72 2.02
N PHE A 55 -2.97 -6.27 2.69
CA PHE A 55 -2.87 -5.69 4.03
C PHE A 55 -2.33 -6.68 5.06
N ARG A 56 -2.83 -7.93 5.05
CA ARG A 56 -2.33 -9.00 5.92
C ARG A 56 -0.87 -9.34 5.66
N ASP A 57 -0.44 -9.27 4.40
CA ASP A 57 0.96 -9.47 4.02
C ASP A 57 1.85 -8.33 4.51
N ILE A 58 1.38 -7.07 4.46
CA ILE A 58 2.08 -5.91 5.06
C ILE A 58 2.21 -6.07 6.57
N ALA A 59 1.13 -6.45 7.26
CA ALA A 59 1.15 -6.67 8.71
C ALA A 59 2.17 -7.74 9.10
N ARG A 60 2.18 -8.88 8.39
CA ARG A 60 3.14 -9.97 8.63
C ARG A 60 4.59 -9.55 8.40
N GLN A 61 4.86 -8.77 7.35
CA GLN A 61 6.19 -8.23 7.10
C GLN A 61 6.60 -7.20 8.17
N SER A 62 5.67 -6.36 8.62
CA SER A 62 5.90 -5.40 9.70
C SER A 62 6.34 -6.09 10.99
N GLU A 63 5.66 -7.17 11.39
CA GLU A 63 6.04 -7.99 12.55
C GLU A 63 7.43 -8.63 12.39
N GLN A 64 7.79 -9.08 11.19
CA GLN A 64 9.10 -9.66 10.92
C GLN A 64 10.21 -8.61 10.97
N GLU A 65 9.97 -7.42 10.45
CA GLU A 65 10.94 -6.32 10.38
C GLU A 65 11.12 -5.60 11.73
N ALA A 66 10.14 -5.68 12.65
CA ALA A 66 10.09 -4.91 13.89
C ALA A 66 11.42 -4.90 14.69
N GLY A 67 11.88 -3.68 15.03
CA GLY A 67 13.11 -3.45 15.79
C GLY A 67 14.41 -3.67 15.01
N GLN A 68 14.35 -4.14 13.76
CA GLN A 68 15.52 -4.24 12.90
C GLN A 68 15.93 -2.86 12.36
N SER A 69 17.18 -2.73 11.90
CA SER A 69 17.64 -1.50 11.26
C SER A 69 16.81 -1.19 10.00
N ALA A 70 16.28 0.04 9.91
CA ALA A 70 15.47 0.47 8.77
C ALA A 70 16.29 0.89 7.54
N GLN A 71 17.61 0.71 7.55
CA GLN A 71 18.47 0.98 6.40
C GLN A 71 18.11 0.10 5.18
N GLY A 72 17.52 -1.07 5.42
CA GLY A 72 17.05 -2.01 4.40
C GLY A 72 15.54 -1.89 4.14
N VAL A 73 15.10 -0.78 3.54
CA VAL A 73 13.73 -0.59 3.00
C VAL A 73 12.61 -1.11 3.92
N ALA A 74 12.61 -0.78 5.22
CA ALA A 74 11.52 -1.21 6.11
C ALA A 74 10.16 -0.67 5.62
N LEU A 75 9.07 -1.41 5.88
CA LEU A 75 7.71 -0.96 5.59
C LEU A 75 7.27 0.20 6.47
N PHE A 76 7.74 0.20 7.72
CA PHE A 76 7.40 1.19 8.72
C PHE A 76 8.65 1.78 9.38
N PRO A 77 9.49 2.53 8.65
CA PRO A 77 10.71 3.08 9.23
C PRO A 77 10.40 4.25 10.17
N ILE A 78 10.96 4.22 11.37
CA ILE A 78 10.80 5.26 12.39
C ILE A 78 12.14 5.67 13.00
N ILE A 79 12.22 6.90 13.52
CA ILE A 79 13.27 7.29 14.46
C ILE A 79 12.79 7.01 15.89
N GLN A 80 13.47 6.11 16.59
CA GLN A 80 13.23 5.83 18.01
C GLN A 80 14.55 5.93 18.77
N GLY A 81 14.62 6.77 19.81
CA GLY A 81 15.84 6.90 20.62
C GLY A 81 17.10 7.29 19.82
N ASN A 82 16.93 8.09 18.74
CA ASN A 82 17.98 8.49 17.81
C ASN A 82 18.51 7.38 16.88
N GLU A 83 17.84 6.22 16.85
CA GLU A 83 18.11 5.13 15.92
C GLU A 83 17.05 5.04 14.83
N PHE A 84 17.46 4.69 13.61
CA PHE A 84 16.56 4.48 12.49
C PHE A 84 16.24 2.99 12.34
N VAL A 85 15.05 2.61 12.81
CA VAL A 85 14.61 1.22 12.97
C VAL A 85 13.24 1.00 12.35
N ALA A 86 12.89 -0.24 12.06
CA ALA A 86 11.53 -0.60 11.72
C ALA A 86 10.66 -0.55 12.98
N ALA A 87 9.48 0.07 12.86
CA ALA A 87 8.54 0.24 13.93
C ALA A 87 8.05 -1.10 14.50
N PRO A 88 7.48 -1.11 15.72
CA PRO A 88 6.69 -2.24 16.19
C PRO A 88 5.65 -2.67 15.16
N GLY A 89 5.53 -3.98 14.97
CA GLY A 89 4.52 -4.59 14.10
C GLY A 89 3.10 -4.38 14.64
N PHE A 90 2.11 -4.70 13.82
CA PHE A 90 0.70 -4.69 14.20
C PHE A 90 0.00 -5.93 13.66
N GLU A 91 -1.09 -6.33 14.33
CA GLU A 91 -1.82 -7.53 13.94
C GLU A 91 -2.48 -7.37 12.57
N SER A 92 -2.51 -8.46 11.80
CA SER A 92 -3.21 -8.53 10.50
C SER A 92 -4.73 -8.29 10.56
N ARG A 93 -5.27 -8.15 11.77
CA ARG A 93 -6.66 -7.86 12.12
C ARG A 93 -6.85 -6.51 12.80
N ALA A 94 -5.82 -5.67 12.82
CA ALA A 94 -5.93 -4.32 13.35
C ALA A 94 -6.80 -3.48 12.41
N ASP A 95 -7.82 -2.82 12.95
CA ASP A 95 -8.54 -1.77 12.24
C ASP A 95 -7.79 -0.46 12.41
N LEU A 96 -7.01 -0.07 11.40
CA LEU A 96 -6.21 1.14 11.46
C LEU A 96 -7.04 2.43 11.27
N LEU A 97 -8.27 2.31 10.79
CA LEU A 97 -9.20 3.44 10.63
C LEU A 97 -9.99 3.72 11.91
N GLN A 98 -9.87 2.89 12.93
CA GLN A 98 -10.51 3.10 14.23
C GLN A 98 -9.45 3.37 15.32
N PRO A 99 -9.13 4.64 15.63
CA PRO A 99 -8.09 4.96 16.60
C PRO A 99 -8.49 4.47 18.01
N PRO A 100 -7.51 3.97 18.79
CA PRO A 100 -7.77 3.42 20.12
C PRO A 100 -8.23 4.46 21.13
N ASP A 101 -7.86 5.73 20.95
CA ASP A 101 -8.27 6.84 21.80
C ASP A 101 -8.77 8.02 20.95
N ALA A 102 -10.08 8.30 21.02
CA ALA A 102 -10.69 9.48 20.44
C ALA A 102 -10.33 10.79 21.20
N GLY A 103 -9.62 10.69 22.33
CA GLY A 103 -9.35 11.80 23.25
C GLY A 103 -7.90 12.28 23.33
N SER A 104 -6.96 11.69 22.58
CA SER A 104 -5.56 12.15 22.64
C SER A 104 -5.41 13.52 21.94
N GLY A 105 -4.72 14.45 22.60
CA GLY A 105 -4.45 15.82 22.11
C GLY A 105 -3.51 15.89 20.89
N LEU A 106 -3.35 14.80 20.14
CA LEU A 106 -2.56 14.78 18.92
C LEU A 106 -3.17 15.72 17.89
N GLN A 107 -2.37 16.69 17.48
CA GLN A 107 -2.69 17.62 16.41
C GLN A 107 -1.93 17.19 15.14
N PHE A 108 -2.65 17.10 14.02
CA PHE A 108 -2.07 16.78 12.71
C PHE A 108 -2.13 18.00 11.79
N VAL A 109 -1.07 18.19 11.02
CA VAL A 109 -0.96 19.25 10.02
C VAL A 109 -0.77 18.62 8.65
N PHE A 110 -1.72 18.88 7.76
CA PHE A 110 -1.75 18.36 6.39
C PHE A 110 -1.39 19.48 5.40
N ASP A 111 -0.18 20.02 5.52
CA ASP A 111 0.30 21.10 4.66
C ASP A 111 1.05 20.54 3.44
N ALA A 112 0.61 20.89 2.23
CA ALA A 112 1.21 20.43 0.96
C ALA A 112 2.56 21.13 0.62
N ARG A 113 3.27 21.70 1.60
CA ARG A 113 4.48 22.50 1.33
C ARG A 113 5.64 21.65 0.81
N THR A 114 5.66 20.37 1.15
CA THR A 114 6.74 19.41 0.81
C THR A 114 6.25 18.18 0.03
N GLY A 115 4.95 18.03 -0.21
CA GLY A 115 4.37 16.85 -0.86
C GLY A 115 3.03 17.12 -1.54
N ASP A 116 2.45 16.08 -2.14
CA ASP A 116 1.16 16.17 -2.81
C ASP A 116 0.05 16.53 -1.81
N ARG A 117 -0.94 17.31 -2.27
CA ARG A 117 -2.14 17.58 -1.48
C ARG A 117 -2.92 16.28 -1.26
N TRP A 118 -3.43 16.12 -0.04
CA TRP A 118 -4.38 15.06 0.29
C TRP A 118 -5.74 15.31 -0.37
N PRO A 119 -6.27 14.36 -1.16
CA PRO A 119 -7.62 14.44 -1.67
C PRO A 119 -8.66 14.49 -0.55
N GLU A 120 -9.65 15.37 -0.70
CA GLU A 120 -10.73 15.61 0.28
C GLU A 120 -12.08 15.02 -0.15
N ASP A 121 -12.18 14.50 -1.37
CA ASP A 121 -13.37 13.82 -1.86
C ASP A 121 -13.59 12.49 -1.12
N ARG A 122 -14.83 12.24 -0.70
CA ARG A 122 -15.20 11.00 -0.01
C ARG A 122 -15.19 9.82 -0.98
N ARG A 123 -14.65 8.69 -0.54
CA ARG A 123 -14.51 7.48 -1.36
C ARG A 123 -15.16 6.29 -0.68
N GLU A 124 -15.94 5.52 -1.44
CA GLU A 124 -16.53 4.26 -0.95
C GLU A 124 -15.45 3.24 -0.58
N SER A 125 -14.35 3.21 -1.34
CA SER A 125 -13.18 2.38 -1.11
C SER A 125 -12.48 2.65 0.23
N LEU A 126 -12.73 3.82 0.83
CA LEU A 126 -12.29 4.25 2.16
C LEU A 126 -13.44 4.34 3.16
N GLN A 127 -14.50 3.55 2.97
CA GLN A 127 -15.67 3.50 3.88
C GLN A 127 -16.38 4.87 4.03
N GLY A 128 -16.38 5.68 2.97
CA GLY A 128 -17.02 7.00 2.94
C GLY A 128 -16.16 8.14 3.51
N LEU A 129 -14.89 7.85 3.85
CA LEU A 129 -13.88 8.83 4.22
C LEU A 129 -13.18 9.39 2.98
N SER A 130 -12.60 10.57 3.11
CA SER A 130 -11.58 11.08 2.20
C SER A 130 -10.20 10.47 2.49
N GLU A 131 -9.26 10.57 1.54
CA GLU A 131 -7.86 10.16 1.78
C GLU A 131 -7.26 10.94 2.96
N ARG A 132 -7.57 12.24 3.10
CA ARG A 132 -7.13 13.06 4.23
C ARG A 132 -7.64 12.53 5.57
N GLU A 133 -8.94 12.22 5.67
CA GLU A 133 -9.55 11.68 6.90
C GLU A 133 -8.99 10.30 7.24
N ALA A 134 -8.86 9.42 6.24
CA ALA A 134 -8.26 8.10 6.42
C ALA A 134 -6.79 8.19 6.89
N ALA A 135 -6.01 9.11 6.30
CA ALA A 135 -4.63 9.37 6.71
C ALA A 135 -4.55 9.82 8.18
N GLU A 136 -5.46 10.68 8.63
CA GLU A 136 -5.52 11.12 10.03
C GLU A 136 -5.79 9.97 11.00
N LEU A 137 -6.75 9.10 10.67
CA LEU A 137 -7.10 7.96 11.50
C LEU A 137 -5.95 6.94 11.55
N VAL A 138 -5.38 6.60 10.40
CA VAL A 138 -4.20 5.71 10.33
C VAL A 138 -3.01 6.30 11.10
N ALA A 139 -2.74 7.60 10.94
CA ALA A 139 -1.67 8.29 11.67
C ALA A 139 -1.86 8.16 13.18
N ARG A 140 -3.07 8.45 13.67
CA ARG A 140 -3.40 8.37 15.09
C ARG A 140 -3.25 6.95 15.63
N THR A 141 -3.75 5.96 14.90
CA THR A 141 -3.66 4.55 15.29
C THR A 141 -2.21 4.07 15.33
N LEU A 142 -1.42 4.35 14.29
CA LEU A 142 -0.03 3.91 14.22
C LEU A 142 0.85 4.57 15.28
N LEU A 143 0.71 5.88 15.52
CA LEU A 143 1.48 6.56 16.57
C LEU A 143 1.17 5.97 17.96
N ALA A 144 -0.10 5.63 18.22
CA ALA A 144 -0.48 4.95 19.46
C ALA A 144 0.12 3.53 19.55
N LEU A 145 0.07 2.76 18.45
CA LEU A 145 0.65 1.40 18.40
C LEU A 145 2.17 1.39 18.57
N TRP A 146 2.85 2.43 18.09
CA TRP A 146 4.29 2.57 18.20
C TRP A 146 4.74 3.23 19.52
N ASP A 147 3.80 3.56 20.40
CA ASP A 147 4.05 4.31 21.65
C ASP A 147 4.84 5.61 21.41
N ILE A 148 4.54 6.30 20.31
CA ILE A 148 5.15 7.58 19.98
C ILE A 148 4.26 8.69 20.55
N GLN A 149 4.87 9.54 21.38
CA GLN A 149 4.24 10.73 21.97
C GLN A 149 4.91 11.99 21.42
N PRO A 150 4.40 12.57 20.32
CA PRO A 150 4.96 13.78 19.73
C PRO A 150 4.84 14.95 20.71
N GLU A 151 5.90 15.76 20.82
CA GLU A 151 5.91 16.96 21.67
C GLU A 151 5.09 18.13 21.08
N GLY A 152 4.66 18.01 19.82
CA GLY A 152 3.92 19.03 19.11
C GLY A 152 3.07 18.47 17.97
N ALA A 153 2.64 19.36 17.07
CA ALA A 153 1.85 18.94 15.92
C ALA A 153 2.67 18.05 14.97
N VAL A 154 2.07 16.95 14.53
CA VAL A 154 2.69 16.02 13.57
C VAL A 154 2.33 16.45 12.16
N GLN A 155 3.35 16.66 11.33
CA GLN A 155 3.14 16.90 9.91
C GLN A 155 2.82 15.58 9.21
N VAL A 156 1.77 15.54 8.39
CA VAL A 156 1.34 14.34 7.66
C VAL A 156 1.46 14.58 6.15
N ASP A 157 2.49 13.98 5.57
CA ASP A 157 2.85 14.14 4.16
C ASP A 157 2.33 12.96 3.34
N ARG A 158 1.77 13.26 2.16
CA ARG A 158 1.38 12.26 1.17
C ARG A 158 2.61 11.82 0.38
N ALA A 159 2.99 10.56 0.50
CA ALA A 159 4.18 9.98 -0.14
C ALA A 159 3.80 8.90 -1.17
N ALA A 160 3.15 9.32 -2.26
CA ALA A 160 2.74 8.42 -3.34
C ALA A 160 3.94 7.72 -4.00
N GLY A 161 3.82 6.42 -4.26
CA GLY A 161 4.87 5.61 -4.88
C GLY A 161 6.07 5.29 -3.98
N ALA A 162 6.02 5.67 -2.70
CA ALA A 162 7.07 5.34 -1.75
C ALA A 162 7.19 3.81 -1.56
N PRO A 163 8.41 3.26 -1.37
CA PRO A 163 8.63 1.83 -1.18
C PRO A 163 8.26 1.33 0.24
N TYR A 164 7.78 2.23 1.09
CA TYR A 164 7.31 1.98 2.46
C TYR A 164 5.81 2.30 2.57
N ALA A 165 5.16 1.79 3.61
CA ALA A 165 3.76 2.07 3.90
C ALA A 165 3.61 3.40 4.65
N VAL A 166 4.32 3.55 5.77
CA VAL A 166 4.34 4.80 6.56
C VAL A 166 5.71 5.00 7.19
N ALA A 167 6.29 6.20 7.08
CA ALA A 167 7.55 6.54 7.73
C ALA A 167 7.33 7.65 8.78
N TYR A 168 7.96 7.56 9.95
CA TYR A 168 7.95 8.63 10.96
C TYR A 168 9.37 9.12 11.27
N VAL A 169 9.71 10.29 10.75
CA VAL A 169 11.08 10.84 10.82
C VAL A 169 10.98 12.34 11.08
N ASP A 170 11.68 12.82 12.11
CA ASP A 170 11.78 14.23 12.48
C ASP A 170 10.42 14.93 12.65
N GLY A 171 9.45 14.24 13.28
CA GLY A 171 8.09 14.79 13.49
C GLY A 171 7.20 14.77 12.25
N ILE A 172 7.68 14.22 11.13
CA ILE A 172 6.94 14.10 9.88
C ILE A 172 6.53 12.64 9.66
N LEU A 173 5.23 12.41 9.59
CA LEU A 173 4.62 11.15 9.21
C LEU A 173 4.36 11.15 7.70
N ARG A 174 5.14 10.38 6.93
CA ARG A 174 4.96 10.23 5.48
C ARG A 174 4.14 8.98 5.22
N ILE A 175 2.92 9.13 4.72
CA ILE A 175 2.00 8.02 4.46
C ILE A 175 1.91 7.78 2.96
N ASN A 176 2.09 6.52 2.55
CA ASN A 176 1.78 6.10 1.20
C ASN A 176 0.25 5.95 1.04
N PRO A 177 -0.41 6.71 0.14
CA PRO A 177 -1.86 6.64 -0.03
C PRO A 177 -2.34 5.25 -0.47
N ALA A 178 -1.54 4.45 -1.18
CA ALA A 178 -1.90 3.07 -1.51
C ALA A 178 -2.17 2.23 -0.25
N PHE A 179 -1.41 2.46 0.82
CA PHE A 179 -1.60 1.77 2.10
C PHE A 179 -2.95 2.08 2.75
N LEU A 180 -3.51 3.28 2.55
CA LEU A 180 -4.82 3.64 3.11
C LEU A 180 -5.94 2.76 2.54
N TYR A 181 -5.90 2.47 1.23
CA TYR A 181 -6.86 1.59 0.58
C TYR A 181 -6.68 0.12 0.99
N LEU A 182 -5.45 -0.30 1.29
CA LEU A 182 -5.19 -1.63 1.82
C LEU A 182 -5.73 -1.74 3.25
N ALA A 183 -5.43 -0.77 4.11
CA ALA A 183 -5.90 -0.71 5.48
C ALA A 183 -7.44 -0.63 5.58
N SER A 184 -8.09 0.07 4.65
CA SER A 184 -9.56 0.19 4.63
C SER A 184 -10.30 -1.09 4.23
N ALA A 185 -9.59 -2.10 3.70
CA ALA A 185 -10.16 -3.40 3.37
C ALA A 185 -10.44 -4.27 4.61
N TYR A 186 -9.95 -3.83 5.78
CA TYR A 186 -10.30 -4.38 7.07
C TYR A 186 -11.09 -3.34 7.88
N GLY A 187 -12.24 -3.74 8.45
CA GLY A 187 -13.18 -2.84 9.12
C GLY A 187 -14.63 -3.36 9.11
N PRO A 188 -15.55 -2.75 9.88
CA PRO A 188 -16.91 -3.25 10.08
C PRO A 188 -17.71 -3.41 8.77
N ALA A 189 -17.52 -2.49 7.83
CA ALA A 189 -18.19 -2.50 6.53
C ALA A 189 -17.67 -3.63 5.60
N SER A 190 -16.36 -3.88 5.62
CA SER A 190 -15.73 -4.98 4.85
C SER A 190 -16.04 -6.38 5.39
N MET A 191 -16.28 -6.51 6.70
CA MET A 191 -16.69 -7.79 7.32
C MET A 191 -18.13 -8.19 6.95
N ALA A 192 -19.02 -7.22 6.70
CA ALA A 192 -20.38 -7.48 6.28
C ALA A 192 -20.48 -8.09 4.86
N ALA A 193 -19.52 -7.80 3.99
CA ALA A 193 -19.50 -8.30 2.61
C ALA A 193 -19.08 -9.78 2.48
N GLY A 194 -18.49 -10.37 3.53
CA GLY A 194 -18.01 -11.76 3.52
C GLY A 194 -19.00 -12.80 4.05
N LEU A 195 -20.23 -12.38 4.41
CA LEU A 195 -21.27 -13.24 4.99
C LEU A 195 -22.49 -13.42 4.07
N GLN A 196 -22.36 -13.15 2.77
CA GLN A 196 -23.41 -13.39 1.77
C GLN A 196 -23.07 -14.55 0.84
#